data_AF-A0A0M6YPU7-F1
#
_entry.id   AF-A0A0M6YPU7-F1
#
_cell.length_a   1.000
_cell.length_b   1.000
_cell.length_c   1.000
_cell.angle_alpha   90.00
_cell.angle_beta   90.00
_cell.angle_gamma   90.00
#
_symmetry.space_group_name_H-M   'P 1'
#
loop_
_entity.id
_entity.type
_entity.pdbx_description
1 polymer ?
#
loop_
_entity_poly.entity_id
_entity_poly.type
_entity_poly.pdbx_seq_one_letter_code
_entity_poly.pdbx_strand_id
1 'polypeptide(L)'
;MVVDLSPISKLKGLQYINLDGVHASDFRPLLDLPEITPDYPISSGRSLSFKRAAACADAKIEAASQVSSEEARIQALVAHLRTLPPWPEPLPQDIPPRPADPDAISPPEQDPDLKLVWGENGFDFFAAQAGRDPIVDAALEELRQLLETLLRKGNAHDDLYARARKALTLLDTDLPDALKLHIQYQALMRLHAGADARQEKFDDETVAALASLRDVVPGITLTNPDVLTLIGRQEADRTATPFGVDPARERAVLDRMADKDAPFAPAVRDAAVAAADPDRADRLTSLRRILSRNGMIAMLKLGARAAVAGVIGTGSWQGLTWAVSNADTLTSLALSLGDDIYWWARTMLDRIRALLEVRAAGP
;
A
#
# COMPACT_ATOMS: atom_id res chain seq x y z
N MET A 1 -1.60 -2.69 -21.39
CA MET A 1 -0.92 -1.38 -21.33
C MET A 1 0.04 -1.43 -20.15
N VAL A 2 1.35 -1.29 -20.38
CA VAL A 2 2.35 -1.30 -19.30
C VAL A 2 2.63 0.16 -18.93
N VAL A 3 2.37 0.51 -17.67
CA VAL A 3 2.59 1.86 -17.13
C VAL A 3 3.72 1.86 -16.11
N ASP A 4 3.88 0.76 -15.36
CA ASP A 4 4.90 0.58 -14.33
C ASP A 4 5.99 -0.42 -14.79
N LEU A 5 7.25 0.01 -14.72
CA LEU A 5 8.43 -0.80 -15.03
C LEU A 5 9.13 -1.35 -13.78
N SER A 6 8.66 -1.01 -12.58
CA SER A 6 9.22 -1.51 -11.31
C SER A 6 9.24 -3.05 -11.17
N PRO A 7 8.32 -3.84 -11.75
CA PRO A 7 8.39 -5.29 -11.65
C PRO A 7 9.57 -5.88 -12.44
N ILE A 8 9.94 -5.25 -13.57
CA ILE A 8 11.00 -5.78 -14.44
C ILE A 8 12.39 -5.42 -13.94
N SER A 9 12.55 -4.41 -13.09
CA SER A 9 13.85 -3.99 -12.54
C SER A 9 14.56 -5.07 -11.71
N LYS A 10 13.82 -6.10 -11.29
CA LYS A 10 14.34 -7.22 -10.47
C LYS A 10 14.80 -8.42 -11.30
N LEU A 11 14.58 -8.40 -12.61
CA LEU A 11 14.86 -9.54 -13.49
C LEU A 11 16.33 -9.53 -13.95
N LYS A 12 17.19 -10.27 -13.24
CA LYS A 12 18.65 -10.34 -13.45
C LYS A 12 19.13 -11.11 -14.71
N GLY A 13 18.22 -11.40 -15.63
CA GLY A 13 18.50 -12.20 -16.83
C GLY A 13 17.88 -11.60 -18.08
N LEU A 14 17.53 -10.31 -18.04
CA LEU A 14 16.88 -9.63 -19.15
C LEU A 14 17.89 -9.36 -20.26
N GLN A 15 17.81 -10.11 -21.35
CA GLN A 15 18.68 -9.90 -22.51
C GLN A 15 18.16 -8.80 -23.43
N TYR A 16 16.83 -8.70 -23.59
CA TYR A 16 16.20 -7.79 -24.54
C TYR A 16 15.03 -7.08 -23.87
N ILE A 17 15.00 -5.75 -23.95
CA ILE A 17 13.90 -4.92 -23.45
C ILE A 17 13.44 -4.03 -24.61
N ASN A 18 12.23 -4.28 -25.08
CA ASN A 18 11.57 -3.45 -26.08
C ASN A 18 10.45 -2.65 -25.40
N LEU A 19 10.67 -1.34 -25.28
CA LEU A 19 9.74 -0.36 -24.73
C LEU A 19 9.18 0.56 -25.82
N ASP A 20 9.32 0.20 -27.10
CA ASP A 20 8.79 1.00 -28.20
C ASP A 20 7.27 1.16 -28.10
N GLY A 21 6.77 2.40 -28.12
CA GLY A 21 5.35 2.70 -28.02
C GLY A 21 4.71 2.35 -26.67
N VAL A 22 5.51 2.05 -25.65
CA VAL A 22 4.98 1.71 -24.32
C VAL A 22 4.55 2.98 -23.59
N HIS A 23 3.46 2.88 -22.81
CA HIS A 23 2.87 3.99 -22.05
C HIS A 23 3.59 4.29 -20.72
N ALA A 24 4.76 3.71 -20.48
CA ALA A 24 5.56 3.98 -19.30
C ALA A 24 6.21 5.37 -19.42
N SER A 25 5.90 6.25 -18.48
CA SER A 25 6.43 7.63 -18.41
C SER A 25 7.74 7.72 -17.63
N ASP A 26 8.09 6.71 -16.84
CA ASP A 26 9.28 6.70 -16.00
C ASP A 26 10.16 5.48 -16.27
N PHE A 27 11.39 5.74 -16.69
CA PHE A 27 12.41 4.72 -16.96
C PHE A 27 13.44 4.56 -15.85
N ARG A 28 13.38 5.37 -14.78
CA ARG A 28 14.29 5.25 -13.63
C ARG A 28 14.26 3.88 -12.94
N PRO A 29 13.13 3.13 -12.87
CA PRO A 29 13.15 1.77 -12.35
C PRO A 29 14.15 0.85 -13.08
N LEU A 30 14.51 1.16 -14.32
CA LEU A 30 15.46 0.35 -15.09
C LEU A 30 16.90 0.54 -14.63
N LEU A 31 17.25 1.62 -13.91
CA LEU A 31 18.65 1.95 -13.53
C LEU A 31 19.35 0.84 -12.74
N ASP A 32 18.59 0.01 -12.03
CA ASP A 32 19.10 -1.09 -11.22
C ASP A 32 19.34 -2.37 -12.03
N LEU A 33 18.95 -2.40 -13.31
CA LEU A 33 19.18 -3.55 -14.17
C LEU A 33 20.67 -3.67 -14.51
N PRO A 34 21.33 -4.79 -14.16
CA PRO A 34 22.72 -5.07 -14.55
C PRO A 34 22.98 -4.95 -16.05
N GLU A 35 21.92 -5.07 -16.85
CA GLU A 35 21.99 -5.11 -18.31
C GLU A 35 22.03 -3.73 -18.96
N ILE A 36 21.73 -2.66 -18.20
CA ILE A 36 21.86 -1.28 -18.69
C ILE A 36 22.95 -0.48 -17.95
N THR A 37 23.61 -1.05 -16.94
CA THR A 37 24.71 -0.36 -16.25
C THR A 37 26.02 -0.40 -17.05
N PRO A 38 26.86 0.66 -16.99
CA PRO A 38 28.07 0.78 -17.80
C PRO A 38 29.12 -0.31 -17.55
N ASP A 39 29.06 -0.96 -16.39
CA ASP A 39 30.06 -1.93 -15.93
C ASP A 39 29.93 -3.30 -16.60
N TYR A 40 28.93 -3.48 -17.48
CA TYR A 40 28.70 -4.74 -18.18
C TYR A 40 28.93 -4.61 -19.70
N PRO A 41 29.81 -5.43 -20.29
CA PRO A 41 30.13 -5.32 -21.73
C PRO A 41 28.93 -5.69 -22.62
N ILE A 42 28.60 -4.78 -23.54
CA ILE A 42 27.45 -4.83 -24.47
C ILE A 42 27.62 -5.88 -25.57
N SER A 43 28.78 -6.55 -25.63
CA SER A 43 29.10 -7.63 -26.58
C SER A 43 28.24 -8.90 -26.42
N SER A 44 27.28 -8.92 -25.49
CA SER A 44 26.45 -10.08 -25.14
C SER A 44 25.07 -10.13 -25.83
N GLY A 45 24.86 -9.35 -26.90
CA GLY A 45 23.59 -9.37 -27.64
C GLY A 45 22.44 -8.74 -26.87
N ARG A 46 22.73 -7.79 -25.98
CA ARG A 46 21.69 -7.11 -25.19
C ARG A 46 21.12 -5.93 -25.96
N SER A 47 19.80 -5.79 -25.96
CA SER A 47 19.16 -4.67 -26.65
C SER A 47 18.13 -3.94 -25.82
N LEU A 48 18.19 -2.60 -25.89
CA LEU A 48 17.20 -1.69 -25.31
C LEU A 48 16.69 -0.74 -26.41
N SER A 49 15.40 -0.84 -26.72
CA SER A 49 14.69 0.09 -27.61
C SER A 49 13.54 0.74 -26.87
N PHE A 50 13.31 2.03 -27.09
CA PHE A 50 12.27 2.80 -26.38
C PHE A 50 11.72 3.96 -27.22
N LYS A 51 11.59 3.77 -28.52
CA LYS A 51 11.09 4.81 -29.44
C LYS A 51 9.60 5.05 -29.21
N ARG A 52 9.20 6.32 -29.16
CA ARG A 52 7.78 6.73 -28.98
C ARG A 52 7.17 6.20 -27.68
N ALA A 53 7.97 5.87 -26.67
CA ALA A 53 7.46 5.61 -25.35
C ALA A 53 6.92 6.91 -24.71
N ALA A 54 6.02 6.80 -23.74
CA ALA A 54 5.52 7.99 -23.02
C ALA A 54 6.65 8.77 -22.32
N ALA A 55 7.70 8.08 -21.84
CA ALA A 55 8.90 8.70 -21.29
C ALA A 55 9.67 9.59 -22.28
N CYS A 56 9.47 9.43 -23.61
CA CYS A 56 10.03 10.33 -24.62
C CYS A 56 9.38 11.72 -24.62
N ALA A 57 8.40 12.00 -23.75
CA ALA A 57 8.00 13.38 -23.47
C ALA A 57 9.15 14.20 -22.84
N ASP A 58 10.13 13.54 -22.20
CA ASP A 58 11.39 14.16 -21.81
C ASP A 58 12.33 14.26 -23.02
N ALA A 59 12.71 15.49 -23.38
CA ALA A 59 13.53 15.78 -24.57
C ALA A 59 14.91 15.08 -24.57
N LYS A 60 15.51 14.82 -23.40
CA LYS A 60 16.78 14.11 -23.31
C LYS A 60 16.60 12.60 -23.49
N ILE A 61 15.50 12.03 -23.00
CA ILE A 61 15.12 10.64 -23.27
C ILE A 61 14.78 10.48 -24.76
N GLU A 62 14.04 11.42 -25.35
CA GLU A 62 13.75 11.44 -26.79
C GLU A 62 15.05 11.48 -27.60
N ALA A 63 15.97 12.40 -27.29
CA ALA A 63 17.25 12.51 -27.97
C ALA A 63 18.07 11.21 -27.87
N ALA A 64 18.11 10.59 -26.69
CA ALA A 64 18.75 9.28 -26.51
C ALA A 64 18.12 8.20 -27.40
N SER A 65 16.79 8.18 -27.53
CA SER A 65 16.07 7.19 -28.35
C SER A 65 16.42 7.24 -29.85
N GLN A 66 16.92 8.38 -30.34
CA GLN A 66 17.34 8.59 -31.72
C GLN A 66 18.80 8.20 -31.98
N VAL A 67 19.58 7.90 -30.94
CA VAL A 67 20.97 7.48 -31.09
C VAL A 67 21.02 6.11 -31.77
N SER A 68 21.74 6.06 -32.90
CA SER A 68 21.81 4.86 -33.76
C SER A 68 22.61 3.73 -33.12
N SER A 69 23.73 4.06 -32.47
CA SER A 69 24.51 3.09 -31.71
C SER A 69 23.75 2.71 -30.45
N GLU A 70 23.51 1.41 -30.26
CA GLU A 70 22.85 0.86 -29.08
C GLU A 70 23.58 1.21 -27.77
N GLU A 71 24.89 1.05 -27.78
CA GLU A 71 25.74 1.40 -26.64
C GLU A 71 25.63 2.88 -26.28
N ALA A 72 25.77 3.76 -27.27
CA ALA A 72 25.66 5.20 -27.03
C ALA A 72 24.24 5.60 -26.61
N ARG A 73 23.20 4.93 -27.11
CA ARG A 73 21.81 5.14 -26.71
C ARG A 73 21.59 4.79 -25.24
N ILE A 74 22.05 3.61 -24.79
CA ILE A 74 21.93 3.16 -23.40
C ILE A 74 22.73 4.08 -22.48
N GLN A 75 23.98 4.41 -22.84
CA GLN A 75 24.81 5.32 -22.04
C GLN A 75 24.19 6.70 -21.90
N ALA A 76 23.64 7.27 -22.98
CA ALA A 76 22.96 8.55 -22.95
C ALA A 76 21.70 8.52 -22.06
N LEU A 77 20.89 7.47 -22.17
CA LEU A 77 19.72 7.27 -21.32
C LEU A 77 20.12 7.20 -19.84
N VAL A 78 21.06 6.32 -19.49
CA VAL A 78 21.50 6.09 -18.10
C VAL A 78 22.14 7.34 -17.52
N ALA A 79 22.96 8.04 -18.30
CA ALA A 79 23.56 9.31 -17.89
C ALA A 79 22.47 10.33 -17.52
N HIS A 80 21.43 10.47 -18.34
CA HIS A 80 20.31 11.37 -18.05
C HIS A 80 19.48 10.91 -16.84
N LEU A 81 19.09 9.63 -16.77
CA LEU A 81 18.30 9.10 -15.67
C LEU A 81 18.98 9.27 -14.30
N ARG A 82 20.33 9.21 -14.24
CA ARG A 82 21.12 9.50 -13.03
C ARG A 82 21.13 10.97 -12.63
N THR A 83 20.73 11.90 -13.51
CA THR A 83 20.55 13.31 -13.16
C THR A 83 19.18 13.63 -12.58
N LEU A 84 18.22 12.70 -12.71
CA LEU A 84 16.89 12.83 -12.15
C LEU A 84 16.91 12.44 -10.66
N PRO A 85 15.92 12.89 -9.86
CA PRO A 85 15.73 12.39 -8.50
C PRO A 85 15.68 10.85 -8.49
N PRO A 86 16.20 10.17 -7.45
CA PRO A 86 16.14 8.71 -7.38
C PRO A 86 14.69 8.22 -7.36
N TRP A 87 14.41 7.11 -8.04
CA TRP A 87 13.08 6.47 -7.95
C TRP A 87 12.86 5.95 -6.51
N PRO A 88 11.69 6.15 -5.84
CA PRO A 88 10.41 6.62 -6.35
C PRO A 88 10.07 8.10 -6.21
N GLU A 89 11.06 8.99 -6.10
CA GLU A 89 10.81 10.43 -5.97
C GLU A 89 10.16 11.00 -7.24
N PRO A 90 9.26 11.98 -7.15
CA PRO A 90 8.61 12.57 -8.32
C PRO A 90 9.57 13.36 -9.21
N LEU A 91 9.31 13.41 -10.53
CA LEU A 91 10.12 14.23 -11.44
C LEU A 91 9.80 15.72 -11.22
N PRO A 92 10.76 16.64 -11.43
CA PRO A 92 10.52 18.07 -11.27
C PRO A 92 9.34 18.60 -12.09
N GLN A 93 9.14 18.09 -13.31
CA GLN A 93 8.01 18.47 -14.16
C GLN A 93 6.66 17.90 -13.69
N ASP A 94 6.67 16.83 -12.90
CA ASP A 94 5.44 16.25 -12.35
C ASP A 94 4.99 17.03 -11.12
N ILE A 95 5.87 17.84 -10.50
CA ILE A 95 5.52 18.65 -9.34
C ILE A 95 4.60 19.79 -9.80
N PRO A 96 3.33 19.84 -9.32
CA PRO A 96 2.42 20.92 -9.68
C PRO A 96 2.98 22.27 -9.22
N PRO A 97 2.61 23.40 -9.86
CA PRO A 97 3.05 24.71 -9.42
C PRO A 97 2.59 25.01 -7.99
N ARG A 98 3.42 25.71 -7.22
CA ARG A 98 3.10 26.06 -5.82
C ARG A 98 1.89 26.99 -5.77
N PRO A 99 0.83 26.66 -5.00
CA PRO A 99 -0.31 27.55 -4.83
C PRO A 99 0.14 28.83 -4.13
N ALA A 100 -0.52 29.93 -4.46
CA ALA A 100 -0.21 31.25 -3.89
C ALA A 100 -0.37 31.28 -2.37
N ASP A 101 -1.34 30.54 -1.84
CA ASP A 101 -1.56 30.32 -0.42
C ASP A 101 -1.63 28.80 -0.12
N PRO A 102 -0.50 28.18 0.25
CA PRO A 102 -0.47 26.75 0.60
C PRO A 102 -1.18 26.43 1.92
N ASP A 103 -1.45 27.43 2.75
CA ASP A 103 -2.14 27.26 4.03
C ASP A 103 -3.66 27.26 3.88
N ALA A 104 -4.18 27.77 2.76
CA ALA A 104 -5.60 27.73 2.40
C ALA A 104 -6.09 26.34 1.93
N ILE A 105 -5.18 25.39 1.69
CA ILE A 105 -5.56 24.04 1.22
C ILE A 105 -6.22 23.26 2.34
N SER A 106 -7.48 22.88 2.11
CA SER A 106 -8.24 22.10 3.08
C SER A 106 -7.66 20.70 3.25
N PRO A 107 -7.55 20.18 4.50
CA PRO A 107 -7.08 18.82 4.71
C PRO A 107 -7.98 17.81 3.99
N PRO A 108 -7.44 16.90 3.16
CA PRO A 108 -8.24 15.88 2.52
C PRO A 108 -8.90 15.01 3.59
N GLU A 109 -10.13 14.60 3.33
CA GLU A 109 -10.81 13.66 4.21
C GLU A 109 -10.27 12.25 4.00
N GLN A 110 -10.08 11.53 5.12
CA GLN A 110 -9.87 10.09 5.03
C GLN A 110 -11.10 9.50 4.37
N ASP A 111 -10.90 8.45 3.58
CA ASP A 111 -12.00 7.60 3.18
C ASP A 111 -12.72 7.09 4.44
N PRO A 112 -14.03 7.36 4.61
CA PRO A 112 -14.75 7.04 5.83
C PRO A 112 -14.80 5.53 6.15
N ASP A 113 -14.62 4.66 5.15
CA ASP A 113 -14.87 3.21 5.28
C ASP A 113 -13.68 2.46 5.90
N LEU A 114 -12.49 3.03 5.76
CA LEU A 114 -11.27 2.50 6.37
C LEU A 114 -10.57 3.58 7.19
N LYS A 115 -11.38 4.36 7.90
CA LYS A 115 -10.88 5.46 8.70
C LYS A 115 -9.92 4.93 9.76
N LEU A 116 -8.71 5.43 9.72
CA LEU A 116 -7.70 5.17 10.72
C LEU A 116 -7.81 6.21 11.84
N VAL A 117 -7.85 5.73 13.07
CA VAL A 117 -7.89 6.54 14.28
C VAL A 117 -6.69 6.23 15.16
N TRP A 118 -6.18 7.26 15.83
CA TRP A 118 -5.09 7.07 16.77
C TRP A 118 -5.62 6.42 18.06
N GLY A 119 -5.14 5.23 18.38
CA GLY A 119 -5.44 4.48 19.61
C GLY A 119 -4.19 4.20 20.45
N GLU A 120 -4.33 3.29 21.43
CA GLU A 120 -3.25 2.95 22.38
C GLU A 120 -2.00 2.37 21.70
N ASN A 121 -2.20 1.66 20.59
CA ASN A 121 -1.14 0.98 19.83
C ASN A 121 -0.79 1.68 18.50
N GLY A 122 -1.08 2.97 18.39
CA GLY A 122 -0.91 3.76 17.16
C GLY A 122 -2.19 3.84 16.32
N PHE A 123 -2.07 4.04 15.00
CA PHE A 123 -3.24 4.07 14.11
C PHE A 123 -3.90 2.70 13.99
N ASP A 124 -5.19 2.62 14.34
CA ASP A 124 -6.02 1.42 14.23
C ASP A 124 -7.27 1.71 13.39
N PHE A 125 -7.95 0.68 12.90
CA PHE A 125 -9.23 0.81 12.21
C PHE A 125 -10.31 1.31 13.16
N PHE A 126 -11.15 2.24 12.69
CA PHE A 126 -12.34 2.67 13.41
C PHE A 126 -13.39 1.56 13.40
N ALA A 127 -13.68 0.98 14.56
CA ALA A 127 -14.69 -0.06 14.71
C ALA A 127 -16.06 0.58 14.98
N ALA A 128 -17.01 0.52 14.04
CA ALA A 128 -18.41 0.69 14.40
C ALA A 128 -18.89 -0.58 15.11
N GLN A 129 -19.38 -0.43 16.35
CA GLN A 129 -19.92 -1.53 17.13
C GLN A 129 -21.25 -2.00 16.52
N ALA A 130 -21.34 -3.29 16.20
CA ALA A 130 -22.62 -3.90 15.84
C ALA A 130 -23.48 -4.07 17.11
N GLY A 131 -24.78 -3.76 17.04
CA GLY A 131 -25.72 -4.08 18.11
C GLY A 131 -25.94 -5.59 18.22
N ARG A 132 -26.22 -6.10 19.44
CA ARG A 132 -26.50 -7.52 19.69
C ARG A 132 -27.86 -7.93 19.11
N ASP A 133 -27.86 -8.91 18.22
CA ASP A 133 -29.03 -9.61 17.68
C ASP A 133 -28.88 -11.11 18.00
N PRO A 134 -29.90 -11.80 18.55
CA PRO A 134 -29.82 -13.23 18.86
C PRO A 134 -29.45 -14.13 17.66
N ILE A 135 -29.76 -13.72 16.43
CA ILE A 135 -29.32 -14.43 15.21
C ILE A 135 -27.81 -14.26 15.02
N VAL A 136 -27.28 -13.07 15.30
CA VAL A 136 -25.85 -12.78 15.23
C VAL A 136 -25.10 -13.56 16.32
N ASP A 137 -25.63 -13.65 17.53
CA ASP A 137 -25.01 -14.42 18.62
C ASP A 137 -24.87 -15.92 18.27
N ALA A 138 -25.90 -16.52 17.65
CA ALA A 138 -25.83 -17.91 17.19
C ALA A 138 -24.79 -18.11 16.07
N ALA A 139 -24.73 -17.19 15.11
CA ALA A 139 -23.74 -17.24 14.04
C ALA A 139 -22.31 -17.01 14.56
N LEU A 140 -22.13 -16.12 15.56
CA LEU A 140 -20.84 -15.88 16.21
C LEU A 140 -20.33 -17.13 16.94
N GLU A 141 -21.23 -17.89 17.58
CA GLU A 141 -20.88 -19.17 18.21
C GLU A 141 -20.50 -20.24 17.19
N GLU A 142 -21.24 -20.35 16.08
CA GLU A 142 -20.87 -21.25 14.97
C GLU A 142 -19.51 -20.88 14.39
N LEU A 143 -19.26 -19.58 14.17
CA LEU A 143 -17.99 -19.07 13.70
C LEU A 143 -16.84 -19.39 14.68
N ARG A 144 -17.07 -19.25 15.99
CA ARG A 144 -16.11 -19.61 17.04
C ARG A 144 -15.70 -21.08 16.92
N GLN A 145 -16.66 -21.98 16.77
CA GLN A 145 -16.40 -23.42 16.64
C GLN A 145 -15.63 -23.77 15.35
N LEU A 146 -15.95 -23.12 14.22
CA LEU A 146 -15.20 -23.27 12.98
C LEU A 146 -13.75 -22.80 13.15
N LEU A 147 -13.53 -21.65 13.80
CA LEU A 147 -12.18 -21.12 14.03
C LEU A 147 -11.37 -21.97 15.02
N GLU A 148 -11.99 -22.52 16.06
CA GLU A 148 -11.34 -23.47 16.97
C GLU A 148 -10.95 -24.78 16.25
N THR A 149 -11.78 -25.24 15.31
CA THR A 149 -11.45 -26.38 14.45
C THR A 149 -10.24 -26.06 13.59
N LEU A 150 -10.23 -24.90 12.94
CA LEU A 150 -9.08 -24.43 12.15
C LEU A 150 -7.82 -24.23 12.99
N LEU A 151 -7.93 -23.83 14.26
CA LEU A 151 -6.79 -23.73 15.17
C LEU A 151 -6.20 -25.10 15.50
N ARG A 152 -7.05 -26.07 15.83
CA ARG A 152 -6.63 -27.42 16.17
C ARG A 152 -5.90 -28.10 15.02
N LYS A 153 -6.41 -27.92 13.80
CA LYS A 153 -5.87 -28.50 12.57
C LYS A 153 -4.72 -27.69 11.98
N GLY A 154 -4.76 -26.37 12.16
CA GLY A 154 -3.75 -25.43 11.69
C GLY A 154 -2.41 -25.52 12.40
N ASN A 155 -2.22 -26.38 13.42
CA ASN A 155 -0.91 -26.58 14.05
C ASN A 155 0.19 -27.04 13.06
N ALA A 156 -0.18 -27.64 11.93
CA ALA A 156 0.75 -27.96 10.84
C ALA A 156 0.95 -26.79 9.85
N HIS A 157 0.17 -25.73 9.96
CA HIS A 157 0.11 -24.61 9.01
C HIS A 157 0.12 -23.28 9.76
N ASP A 158 1.31 -22.75 10.04
CA ASP A 158 1.52 -21.53 10.84
C ASP A 158 0.67 -20.34 10.37
N ASP A 159 0.49 -20.17 9.06
CA ASP A 159 -0.28 -19.08 8.47
C ASP A 159 -1.79 -19.21 8.70
N LEU A 160 -2.32 -20.44 8.64
CA LEU A 160 -3.71 -20.74 8.99
C LEU A 160 -3.94 -20.54 10.49
N TYR A 161 -3.06 -21.11 11.32
CA TYR A 161 -3.14 -21.00 12.78
C TYR A 161 -3.14 -19.54 13.22
N ALA A 162 -2.19 -18.74 12.73
CA ALA A 162 -2.09 -17.32 13.10
C ALA A 162 -3.36 -16.53 12.76
N ARG A 163 -3.95 -16.77 11.57
CA ARG A 163 -5.18 -16.09 11.12
C ARG A 163 -6.41 -16.54 11.88
N ALA A 164 -6.57 -17.85 12.08
CA ALA A 164 -7.69 -18.40 12.85
C ALA A 164 -7.65 -17.90 14.30
N ARG A 165 -6.47 -17.85 14.91
CA ARG A 165 -6.28 -17.35 16.28
C ARG A 165 -6.66 -15.88 16.38
N LYS A 166 -6.21 -15.07 15.42
CA LYS A 166 -6.52 -13.64 15.39
C LYS A 166 -8.01 -13.38 15.20
N ALA A 167 -8.68 -14.13 14.33
CA ALA A 167 -10.13 -14.07 14.17
C ALA A 167 -10.86 -14.45 15.47
N LEU A 168 -10.41 -15.50 16.16
CA LEU A 168 -10.99 -15.93 17.44
C LEU A 168 -10.86 -14.83 18.51
N THR A 169 -9.68 -14.20 18.62
CA THR A 169 -9.46 -13.07 19.53
C THR A 169 -10.39 -11.89 19.25
N LEU A 170 -10.76 -11.65 17.99
CA LEU A 170 -11.74 -10.61 17.63
C LEU A 170 -13.18 -10.97 18.01
N LEU A 171 -13.48 -12.25 18.23
CA LEU A 171 -14.79 -12.74 18.67
C LEU A 171 -14.92 -12.81 20.20
N ASP A 172 -13.80 -12.83 20.91
CA ASP A 172 -13.77 -12.86 22.39
C ASP A 172 -14.06 -11.50 23.03
N THR A 173 -14.35 -10.47 22.24
CA THR A 173 -14.78 -9.16 22.75
C THR A 173 -16.29 -9.10 22.90
N ASP A 174 -16.78 -8.36 23.90
CA ASP A 174 -18.23 -8.18 24.16
C ASP A 174 -19.02 -7.69 22.94
N LEU A 175 -18.33 -6.98 22.03
CA LEU A 175 -18.81 -6.47 20.75
C LEU A 175 -17.71 -6.74 19.71
N PRO A 176 -17.86 -7.77 18.86
CA PRO A 176 -16.89 -8.07 17.82
C PRO A 176 -16.80 -6.94 16.80
N ASP A 177 -15.59 -6.56 16.43
CA ASP A 177 -15.35 -5.62 15.34
C ASP A 177 -15.62 -6.32 14.00
N ALA A 178 -16.83 -6.15 13.46
CA ALA A 178 -17.28 -6.80 12.25
C ALA A 178 -16.40 -6.49 11.03
N LEU A 179 -15.81 -5.29 10.96
CA LEU A 179 -14.90 -4.91 9.89
C LEU A 179 -13.57 -5.68 10.00
N LYS A 180 -12.94 -5.66 11.18
CA LYS A 180 -11.69 -6.44 11.41
C LYS A 180 -11.93 -7.94 11.21
N LEU A 181 -13.09 -8.44 11.65
CA LEU A 181 -13.49 -9.82 11.46
C LEU A 181 -13.66 -10.15 9.96
N HIS A 182 -14.33 -9.28 9.20
CA HIS A 182 -14.48 -9.46 7.75
C HIS A 182 -13.13 -9.48 7.04
N ILE A 183 -12.18 -8.62 7.44
CA ILE A 183 -10.81 -8.62 6.89
C ILE A 183 -10.09 -9.94 7.20
N GLN A 184 -10.20 -10.48 8.42
CA GLN A 184 -9.62 -11.79 8.74
C GLN A 184 -10.29 -12.93 7.97
N TYR A 185 -11.60 -12.86 7.78
CA TYR A 185 -12.33 -13.81 6.94
C TYR A 185 -11.86 -13.78 5.47
N GLN A 186 -11.72 -12.60 4.87
CA GLN A 186 -11.14 -12.48 3.53
C GLN A 186 -9.70 -13.02 3.50
N ALA A 187 -8.95 -12.91 4.59
CA ALA A 187 -7.62 -13.50 4.74
C ALA A 187 -7.65 -15.03 4.78
N LEU A 188 -8.61 -15.65 5.47
CA LEU A 188 -8.81 -17.10 5.51
C LEU A 188 -9.31 -17.64 4.15
N MET A 189 -10.20 -16.91 3.48
CA MET A 189 -10.73 -17.33 2.17
C MET A 189 -9.67 -17.39 1.08
N ARG A 190 -8.60 -16.62 1.25
CA ARG A 190 -7.42 -16.66 0.37
C ARG A 190 -6.58 -17.90 0.60
N LEU A 191 -6.41 -18.32 1.85
CA LEU A 191 -5.77 -19.60 2.14
C LEU A 191 -6.55 -20.74 1.50
N HIS A 192 -7.89 -20.71 1.61
CA HIS A 192 -8.77 -21.70 0.97
C HIS A 192 -8.63 -21.72 -0.55
N ALA A 193 -8.68 -20.56 -1.21
CA ALA A 193 -8.55 -20.48 -2.67
C ALA A 193 -7.18 -20.95 -3.19
N GLY A 194 -6.12 -20.80 -2.38
CA GLY A 194 -4.78 -21.26 -2.70
C GLY A 194 -4.46 -22.68 -2.24
N ALA A 195 -5.40 -23.41 -1.63
CA ALA A 195 -5.14 -24.68 -0.95
C ALA A 195 -4.49 -25.72 -1.86
N ASP A 196 -4.93 -25.84 -3.12
CA ASP A 196 -4.43 -26.83 -4.07
C ASP A 196 -2.98 -26.59 -4.52
N ALA A 197 -2.53 -25.33 -4.48
CA ALA A 197 -1.20 -24.93 -4.91
C ALA A 197 -0.15 -25.02 -3.79
N ARG A 198 -0.54 -25.37 -2.57
CA ARG A 198 0.37 -25.45 -1.42
C ARG A 198 1.26 -26.68 -1.51
N GLN A 199 2.52 -26.53 -1.09
CA GLN A 199 3.46 -27.64 -0.94
C GLN A 199 2.94 -28.64 0.12
N GLU A 200 2.42 -28.11 1.22
CA GLU A 200 1.72 -28.90 2.24
C GLU A 200 0.22 -28.65 2.12
N LYS A 201 -0.50 -29.66 1.62
CA LYS A 201 -1.94 -29.57 1.38
C LYS A 201 -2.71 -29.56 2.70
N PHE A 202 -3.77 -28.78 2.73
CA PHE A 202 -4.76 -28.86 3.79
C PHE A 202 -5.48 -30.21 3.74
N ASP A 203 -5.80 -30.78 4.90
CA ASP A 203 -6.67 -31.95 4.96
C ASP A 203 -8.13 -31.59 4.60
N ASP A 204 -8.92 -32.60 4.24
CA ASP A 204 -10.31 -32.42 3.79
C ASP A 204 -11.17 -31.70 4.84
N GLU A 205 -10.91 -31.92 6.13
CA GLU A 205 -11.63 -31.30 7.24
C GLU A 205 -11.31 -29.80 7.35
N THR A 206 -10.05 -29.43 7.13
CA THR A 206 -9.57 -28.04 7.08
C THR A 206 -10.15 -27.30 5.88
N VAL A 207 -10.16 -27.95 4.71
CA VAL A 207 -10.81 -27.39 3.51
C VAL A 207 -12.31 -27.21 3.75
N ALA A 208 -12.98 -28.21 4.34
CA ALA A 208 -14.39 -28.13 4.68
C ALA A 208 -14.68 -27.00 5.69
N ALA A 209 -13.90 -26.88 6.77
CA ALA A 209 -14.07 -25.81 7.75
C ALA A 209 -13.85 -24.42 7.14
N LEU A 210 -12.84 -24.26 6.29
CA LEU A 210 -12.63 -23.03 5.51
C LEU A 210 -13.79 -22.76 4.54
N ALA A 211 -14.36 -23.79 3.90
CA ALA A 211 -15.53 -23.63 3.05
C ALA A 211 -16.75 -23.15 3.86
N SER A 212 -17.02 -23.75 5.02
CA SER A 212 -18.14 -23.38 5.90
C SER A 212 -18.08 -21.93 6.40
N LEU A 213 -16.88 -21.35 6.54
CA LEU A 213 -16.74 -19.93 6.87
C LEU A 213 -17.43 -19.01 5.83
N ARG A 214 -17.58 -19.45 4.57
CA ARG A 214 -18.26 -18.68 3.52
C ARG A 214 -19.75 -18.54 3.76
N ASP A 215 -20.35 -19.47 4.47
CA ASP A 215 -21.77 -19.48 4.74
C ASP A 215 -22.09 -18.67 6.02
N VAL A 216 -21.18 -18.71 7.00
CA VAL A 216 -21.40 -18.11 8.34
C VAL A 216 -20.96 -16.65 8.40
N VAL A 217 -19.74 -16.32 7.95
CA VAL A 217 -19.17 -14.97 8.19
C VAL A 217 -19.93 -13.85 7.47
N PRO A 218 -20.42 -14.02 6.23
CA PRO A 218 -21.22 -12.98 5.59
C PRO A 218 -22.49 -12.62 6.37
N GLY A 219 -23.16 -13.60 6.98
CA GLY A 219 -24.35 -13.35 7.83
C GLY A 219 -24.06 -12.47 9.05
N ILE A 220 -22.83 -12.53 9.57
CA ILE A 220 -22.37 -11.73 10.71
C ILE A 220 -21.89 -10.35 10.26
N THR A 221 -21.12 -10.30 9.17
CA THR A 221 -20.36 -9.11 8.80
C THR A 221 -21.09 -8.20 7.82
N LEU A 222 -21.93 -8.74 6.93
CA LEU A 222 -22.64 -7.93 5.92
C LEU A 222 -23.82 -7.15 6.48
N THR A 223 -24.23 -7.38 7.72
CA THR A 223 -25.21 -6.54 8.42
C THR A 223 -24.59 -5.21 8.88
N ASN A 224 -23.26 -5.14 8.92
CA ASN A 224 -22.55 -3.93 9.27
C ASN A 224 -22.42 -3.00 8.03
N PRO A 225 -22.88 -1.74 8.12
CA PRO A 225 -22.84 -0.80 6.99
C PRO A 225 -21.42 -0.50 6.52
N ASP A 226 -20.41 -0.53 7.41
CA ASP A 226 -19.01 -0.29 7.03
C ASP A 226 -18.48 -1.42 6.15
N VAL A 227 -18.89 -2.68 6.42
CA VAL A 227 -18.51 -3.84 5.60
C VAL A 227 -19.16 -3.78 4.22
N LEU A 228 -20.45 -3.43 4.15
CA LEU A 228 -21.14 -3.27 2.86
C LEU A 228 -20.51 -2.15 2.02
N THR A 229 -20.17 -1.03 2.66
CA THR A 229 -19.54 0.09 1.98
C THR A 229 -18.15 -0.29 1.48
N LEU A 230 -17.35 -0.98 2.31
CA LEU A 230 -16.07 -1.56 1.93
C LEU A 230 -16.20 -2.44 0.67
N ILE A 231 -17.17 -3.36 0.63
CA ILE A 231 -17.38 -4.26 -0.51
C ILE A 231 -17.75 -3.47 -1.77
N GLY A 232 -18.70 -2.54 -1.67
CA GLY A 232 -19.12 -1.72 -2.80
C GLY A 232 -17.97 -0.90 -3.40
N ARG A 233 -17.04 -0.42 -2.57
CA ARG A 233 -15.85 0.30 -3.04
C ARG A 233 -14.75 -0.61 -3.56
N GLN A 234 -14.55 -1.80 -2.98
CA GLN A 234 -13.67 -2.81 -3.60
C GLN A 234 -14.13 -3.15 -5.02
N GLU A 235 -15.45 -3.20 -5.25
CA GLU A 235 -16.04 -3.40 -6.57
C GLU A 235 -15.91 -2.15 -7.46
N ALA A 236 -16.10 -0.95 -6.90
CA ALA A 236 -15.89 0.31 -7.62
C ALA A 236 -14.43 0.51 -8.03
N ASP A 237 -13.46 0.26 -7.15
CA ASP A 237 -12.02 0.34 -7.44
C ASP A 237 -11.58 -0.74 -8.44
N ARG A 238 -12.22 -1.91 -8.43
CA ARG A 238 -11.98 -2.95 -9.44
C ARG A 238 -12.48 -2.54 -10.82
N THR A 239 -13.58 -1.80 -10.88
CA THR A 239 -14.22 -1.39 -12.15
C THR A 239 -13.70 -0.04 -12.64
N ALA A 240 -13.29 0.84 -11.74
CA ALA A 240 -12.57 2.06 -12.05
C ALA A 240 -11.18 1.66 -12.54
N THR A 241 -10.95 1.75 -13.85
CA THR A 241 -9.59 1.75 -14.37
C THR A 241 -8.97 3.08 -13.95
N PRO A 242 -8.10 3.15 -12.93
CA PRO A 242 -7.65 4.45 -12.46
C PRO A 242 -6.58 4.92 -13.45
N PHE A 243 -6.90 5.96 -14.22
CA PHE A 243 -5.86 6.75 -14.85
C PHE A 243 -5.05 7.42 -13.72
N GLY A 244 -3.76 7.10 -13.63
CA GLY A 244 -2.75 7.99 -13.03
C GLY A 244 -2.17 7.63 -11.65
N VAL A 245 -2.75 6.69 -10.89
CA VAL A 245 -2.12 6.28 -9.61
C VAL A 245 -1.14 5.15 -9.85
N ASP A 246 0.14 5.41 -9.61
CA ASP A 246 1.21 4.43 -9.72
C ASP A 246 1.15 3.41 -8.57
N PRO A 247 0.85 2.12 -8.83
CA PRO A 247 0.77 1.08 -7.81
C PRO A 247 2.07 0.89 -7.02
N ALA A 248 3.22 1.23 -7.61
CA ALA A 248 4.51 1.16 -6.93
C ALA A 248 4.59 2.17 -5.77
N ARG A 249 4.00 3.36 -5.92
CA ARG A 249 3.98 4.40 -4.87
C ARG A 249 3.06 4.02 -3.71
N GLU A 250 1.89 3.46 -4.03
CA GLU A 250 0.98 2.94 -3.00
C GLU A 250 1.65 1.82 -2.20
N ARG A 251 2.30 0.88 -2.92
CA ARG A 251 3.04 -0.21 -2.31
C ARG A 251 4.17 0.31 -1.42
N ALA A 252 4.94 1.30 -1.88
CA ALA A 252 6.03 1.86 -1.09
C ALA A 252 5.51 2.41 0.25
N VAL A 253 4.37 3.10 0.28
CA VAL A 253 3.76 3.56 1.54
C VAL A 253 3.33 2.38 2.41
N LEU A 254 2.69 1.35 1.85
CA LEU A 254 2.27 0.18 2.61
C LEU A 254 3.44 -0.62 3.19
N ASP A 255 4.53 -0.76 2.46
CA ASP A 255 5.75 -1.39 2.95
C ASP A 255 6.29 -0.62 4.18
N ARG A 256 6.26 0.73 4.16
CA ARG A 256 6.62 1.55 5.34
C ARG A 256 5.62 1.45 6.48
N MET A 257 4.33 1.29 6.17
CA MET A 257 3.30 1.08 7.19
C MET A 257 3.45 -0.29 7.85
N ALA A 258 3.92 -1.29 7.11
CA ALA A 258 4.13 -2.65 7.59
C ALA A 258 5.36 -2.78 8.51
N ASP A 259 6.29 -1.82 8.50
CA ASP A 259 7.47 -1.84 9.35
C ASP A 259 7.09 -2.00 10.83
N LYS A 260 7.82 -2.86 11.56
CA LYS A 260 7.52 -3.18 12.98
C LYS A 260 7.52 -1.95 13.89
N ASP A 261 8.35 -0.96 13.55
CA ASP A 261 8.54 0.28 14.31
C ASP A 261 7.61 1.39 13.81
N ALA A 262 6.78 1.10 12.79
CA ALA A 262 5.81 2.03 12.28
C ALA A 262 4.68 2.23 13.31
N PRO A 263 4.17 3.47 13.46
CA PRO A 263 3.18 3.87 14.47
C PRO A 263 1.75 3.45 14.09
N PHE A 264 1.61 2.22 13.59
CA PHE A 264 0.35 1.59 13.20
C PHE A 264 0.12 0.37 14.08
N ALA A 265 -1.13 0.12 14.46
CA ALA A 265 -1.50 -1.06 15.22
C ALA A 265 -1.16 -2.35 14.43
N PRO A 266 -0.88 -3.48 15.10
CA PRO A 266 -0.56 -4.74 14.43
C PRO A 266 -1.56 -5.13 13.33
N ALA A 267 -2.85 -4.89 13.56
CA ALA A 267 -3.89 -5.17 12.58
C ALA A 267 -3.74 -4.38 11.27
N VAL A 268 -3.36 -3.10 11.37
CA VAL A 268 -3.12 -2.23 10.21
C VAL A 268 -1.83 -2.63 9.48
N ARG A 269 -0.78 -3.00 10.22
CA ARG A 269 0.48 -3.49 9.62
C ARG A 269 0.27 -4.78 8.83
N ASP A 270 -0.46 -5.74 9.40
CA ASP A 270 -0.78 -6.99 8.71
C ASP A 270 -1.62 -6.75 7.44
N ALA A 271 -2.57 -5.81 7.50
CA ALA A 271 -3.34 -5.41 6.34
C ALA A 271 -2.45 -4.75 5.26
N ALA A 272 -1.47 -3.94 5.68
CA ALA A 272 -0.52 -3.30 4.78
C ALA A 272 0.38 -4.32 4.07
N VAL A 273 0.93 -5.31 4.80
CA VAL A 273 1.67 -6.44 4.22
C VAL A 273 0.83 -7.17 3.18
N ALA A 274 -0.44 -7.46 3.52
CA ALA A 274 -1.33 -8.18 2.63
C ALA A 274 -1.68 -7.37 1.37
N ALA A 275 -1.81 -6.05 1.47
CA ALA A 275 -2.16 -5.17 0.35
C ALA A 275 -0.95 -4.79 -0.54
N ALA A 276 0.27 -4.85 -0.01
CA ALA A 276 1.52 -4.55 -0.73
C ALA A 276 1.97 -5.66 -1.70
N ASP A 277 1.42 -6.87 -1.58
CA ASP A 277 1.81 -8.02 -2.39
C ASP A 277 1.44 -7.82 -3.89
N PRO A 278 2.42 -7.80 -4.82
CA PRO A 278 2.19 -7.53 -6.24
C PRO A 278 1.63 -8.74 -6.98
N ASP A 279 1.92 -9.95 -6.51
CA ASP A 279 1.60 -11.20 -7.18
C ASP A 279 0.18 -11.66 -6.83
N ARG A 280 -0.48 -10.92 -5.93
CA ARG A 280 -1.87 -11.14 -5.55
C ARG A 280 -2.76 -10.11 -6.22
N ALA A 281 -3.51 -10.55 -7.23
CA ALA A 281 -4.63 -9.82 -7.81
C ALA A 281 -5.94 -10.27 -7.13
N ASP A 282 -6.22 -9.75 -5.93
CA ASP A 282 -7.40 -10.10 -5.12
C ASP A 282 -8.17 -8.87 -4.60
N ARG A 283 -9.20 -9.09 -3.76
CA ARG A 283 -10.03 -8.02 -3.16
C ARG A 283 -9.26 -7.12 -2.16
N LEU A 284 -8.08 -7.53 -1.68
CA LEU A 284 -7.24 -6.66 -0.86
C LEU A 284 -6.28 -5.82 -1.70
N THR A 285 -6.00 -6.21 -2.94
CA THR A 285 -5.35 -5.32 -3.91
C THR A 285 -6.17 -4.05 -4.10
N SER A 286 -7.52 -4.11 -4.04
CA SER A 286 -8.36 -2.91 -4.01
C SER A 286 -8.27 -2.12 -2.71
N LEU A 287 -7.89 -2.73 -1.58
CA LEU A 287 -7.61 -1.97 -0.35
C LEU A 287 -6.29 -1.22 -0.39
N ARG A 288 -5.38 -1.55 -1.31
CA ARG A 288 -4.06 -0.93 -1.42
C ARG A 288 -4.15 0.59 -1.45
N ARG A 289 -4.99 1.11 -2.34
CA ARG A 289 -5.21 2.54 -2.53
C ARG A 289 -5.82 3.19 -1.29
N ILE A 290 -6.93 2.64 -0.80
CA ILE A 290 -7.66 3.18 0.35
C ILE A 290 -6.75 3.20 1.58
N LEU A 291 -6.06 2.11 1.87
CA LEU A 291 -5.21 1.96 3.04
C LEU A 291 -3.98 2.86 2.99
N SER A 292 -3.27 2.92 1.85
CA SER A 292 -2.11 3.80 1.70
C SER A 292 -2.50 5.29 1.80
N ARG A 293 -3.60 5.68 1.13
CA ARG A 293 -4.16 7.04 1.21
C ARG A 293 -4.58 7.40 2.63
N ASN A 294 -5.38 6.56 3.30
CA ASN A 294 -5.84 6.83 4.66
C ASN A 294 -4.69 6.81 5.66
N GLY A 295 -3.73 5.90 5.51
CA GLY A 295 -2.48 5.86 6.29
C GLY A 295 -1.74 7.18 6.24
N MET A 296 -1.48 7.68 5.03
CA MET A 296 -0.84 8.98 4.81
C MET A 296 -1.67 10.12 5.42
N ILE A 297 -2.97 10.21 5.11
CA ILE A 297 -3.82 11.30 5.58
C ILE A 297 -3.91 11.33 7.11
N ALA A 298 -4.11 10.17 7.74
CA ALA A 298 -4.20 10.04 9.19
C ALA A 298 -2.90 10.49 9.87
N MET A 299 -1.75 10.07 9.33
CA MET A 299 -0.42 10.43 9.83
C MET A 299 -0.19 11.94 9.80
N LEU A 300 -0.44 12.58 8.65
CA LEU A 300 -0.19 14.00 8.48
C LEU A 300 -1.18 14.86 9.29
N LYS A 301 -2.42 14.40 9.46
CA LYS A 301 -3.40 15.05 10.37
C LYS A 301 -2.98 14.98 11.83
N LEU A 302 -2.36 13.89 12.28
CA LEU A 302 -1.80 13.82 13.63
C LEU A 302 -0.71 14.88 13.83
N GLY A 303 0.16 15.05 12.83
CA GLY A 303 1.18 16.11 12.84
C GLY A 303 0.62 17.52 12.82
N ALA A 304 -0.43 17.77 12.02
CA ALA A 304 -1.13 19.04 12.02
C ALA A 304 -1.70 19.39 13.41
N ARG A 305 -2.31 18.41 14.09
CA ARG A 305 -2.87 18.60 15.45
C ARG A 305 -1.77 18.86 16.48
N ALA A 306 -0.67 18.12 16.40
CA ALA A 306 0.49 18.32 17.26
C ALA A 306 1.12 19.71 17.08
N ALA A 307 1.17 20.21 15.84
CA ALA A 307 1.65 21.55 15.51
C ALA A 307 0.85 22.65 16.20
N VAL A 308 -0.48 22.53 16.14
CA VAL A 308 -1.40 23.53 16.70
C VAL A 308 -1.41 23.47 18.23
N ALA A 309 -1.37 22.26 18.81
CA ALA A 309 -1.48 22.09 20.26
C ALA A 309 -0.18 22.44 21.02
N GLY A 310 0.98 22.45 20.36
CA GLY A 310 2.28 22.69 20.99
C GLY A 310 2.71 21.62 22.01
N VAL A 311 1.88 20.58 22.22
CA VAL A 311 2.13 19.47 23.14
C VAL A 311 2.18 18.17 22.35
N ILE A 312 3.33 17.50 22.39
CA ILE A 312 3.54 16.24 21.68
C ILE A 312 3.75 15.14 22.73
N GLY A 313 2.71 14.33 22.94
CA GLY A 313 2.80 13.09 23.73
C GLY A 313 3.84 12.12 23.15
N THR A 314 4.36 11.22 23.97
CA THR A 314 5.41 10.26 23.58
C THR A 314 5.01 9.39 22.38
N GLY A 315 3.76 8.91 22.34
CA GLY A 315 3.24 8.14 21.20
C GLY A 315 3.14 8.98 19.92
N SER A 316 2.69 10.23 20.03
CA SER A 316 2.59 11.13 18.87
C SER A 316 3.97 11.45 18.29
N TRP A 317 5.01 11.54 19.14
CA TRP A 317 6.38 11.78 18.68
C TRP A 317 6.88 10.71 17.71
N GLN A 318 6.69 9.43 18.02
CA GLN A 318 7.04 8.33 17.11
C GLN A 318 6.31 8.46 15.76
N GLY A 319 5.03 8.86 15.81
CA GLY A 319 4.23 9.25 14.64
C GLY A 319 4.92 10.26 13.74
N LEU A 320 5.34 11.39 14.34
CA LEU A 320 5.95 12.51 13.63
C LEU A 320 7.33 12.19 13.07
N THR A 321 8.17 11.51 13.86
CA THR A 321 9.49 11.06 13.41
C THR A 321 9.35 10.09 12.24
N TRP A 322 8.42 9.13 12.32
CA TRP A 322 8.14 8.22 11.21
C TRP A 322 7.68 8.98 9.96
N ALA A 323 6.79 9.97 10.10
CA ALA A 323 6.31 10.76 8.97
C ALA A 323 7.44 11.52 8.25
N VAL A 324 8.36 12.13 9.01
CA VAL A 324 9.51 12.86 8.44
C VAL A 324 10.52 11.92 7.81
N SER A 325 10.81 10.78 8.45
CA SER A 325 11.71 9.76 7.88
C SER A 325 11.17 9.12 6.60
N ASN A 326 9.86 9.23 6.34
CA ASN A 326 9.21 8.70 5.15
C ASN A 326 8.62 9.81 4.26
N ALA A 327 9.07 11.07 4.42
CA ALA A 327 8.51 12.24 3.75
C ALA A 327 8.45 12.09 2.23
N ASP A 328 9.51 11.57 1.61
CA ASP A 328 9.58 11.41 0.15
C ASP A 328 8.59 10.37 -0.36
N THR A 329 8.43 9.27 0.38
CA THR A 329 7.46 8.21 0.06
C THR A 329 6.03 8.73 0.15
N LEU A 330 5.71 9.46 1.23
CA LEU A 330 4.39 10.07 1.43
C LEU A 330 4.10 11.14 0.37
N THR A 331 5.08 11.97 0.03
CA THR A 331 4.94 13.04 -0.98
C THR A 331 4.78 12.47 -2.38
N SER A 332 5.47 11.39 -2.72
CA SER A 332 5.32 10.70 -4.00
C SER A 332 3.92 10.10 -4.17
N LEU A 333 3.37 9.48 -3.12
CA LEU A 333 1.97 9.04 -3.11
C LEU A 333 1.00 10.22 -3.20
N ALA A 334 1.22 11.29 -2.43
CA ALA A 334 0.36 12.47 -2.47
C ALA A 334 0.28 13.07 -3.88
N LEU A 335 1.39 13.05 -4.62
CA LEU A 335 1.42 13.50 -6.01
C LEU A 335 0.54 12.67 -6.93
N SER A 336 0.54 11.34 -6.79
CA SER A 336 -0.31 10.49 -7.63
C SER A 336 -1.80 10.61 -7.29
N LEU A 337 -2.14 11.17 -6.12
CA LEU A 337 -3.51 11.42 -5.69
C LEU A 337 -4.06 12.79 -6.14
N GLY A 338 -3.21 13.69 -6.66
CA GLY A 338 -3.58 14.98 -7.23
C GLY A 338 -2.94 16.19 -6.53
N ASP A 339 -2.96 17.32 -7.23
CA ASP A 339 -2.20 18.53 -6.87
C ASP A 339 -2.52 19.08 -5.48
N ASP A 340 -3.80 19.13 -5.11
CA ASP A 340 -4.24 19.62 -3.80
C ASP A 340 -3.72 18.74 -2.66
N ILE A 341 -3.76 17.42 -2.85
CA ILE A 341 -3.29 16.46 -1.85
C ILE A 341 -1.77 16.53 -1.71
N TYR A 342 -1.06 16.68 -2.83
CA TYR A 342 0.39 16.88 -2.85
C TYR A 342 0.80 18.11 -2.04
N TRP A 343 0.21 19.27 -2.34
CA TRP A 343 0.59 20.51 -1.67
C TRP A 343 0.19 20.52 -0.21
N TRP A 344 -0.98 19.98 0.13
CA TRP A 344 -1.36 19.78 1.52
C TRP A 344 -0.34 18.90 2.26
N ALA A 345 0.03 17.75 1.69
CA ALA A 345 0.93 16.81 2.34
C ALA A 345 2.32 17.41 2.57
N ARG A 346 2.85 18.12 1.57
CA ARG A 346 4.14 18.80 1.64
C ARG A 346 4.15 19.88 2.72
N THR A 347 3.12 20.73 2.77
CA THR A 347 2.97 21.75 3.82
C THR A 347 2.92 21.12 5.22
N MET A 348 2.21 20.00 5.38
CA MET A 348 2.16 19.30 6.67
C MET A 348 3.53 18.72 7.06
N LEU A 349 4.25 18.10 6.14
CA LEU A 349 5.58 17.55 6.40
C LEU A 349 6.60 18.62 6.81
N ASP A 350 6.57 19.78 6.14
CA ASP A 350 7.44 20.92 6.49
C ASP A 350 7.13 21.44 7.90
N ARG A 351 5.84 21.55 8.27
CA ARG A 351 5.43 21.92 9.63
C ARG A 351 5.86 20.90 10.68
N ILE A 352 5.72 19.60 10.37
CA ILE A 352 6.17 18.53 11.27
C ILE A 352 7.68 18.62 11.47
N ARG A 353 8.46 18.79 10.39
CA ARG A 353 9.92 18.94 10.47
C ARG A 353 10.33 20.11 11.37
N ALA A 354 9.72 21.28 11.19
CA ALA A 354 9.98 22.45 12.02
C ALA A 354 9.69 22.19 13.51
N LEU A 355 8.61 21.47 13.83
CA LEU A 355 8.32 21.07 15.23
C LEU A 355 9.36 20.13 15.82
N LEU A 356 9.83 19.15 15.03
CA LEU A 356 10.86 18.22 15.48
C LEU A 356 12.18 18.96 15.77
N GLU A 357 12.55 19.94 14.92
CA GLU A 357 13.74 20.77 15.08
C GLU A 357 13.69 21.64 16.35
N VAL A 358 12.56 22.33 16.59
CA VAL A 358 12.37 23.14 17.80
C VAL A 358 12.49 22.29 19.06
N ARG A 359 11.95 21.07 19.06
CA ARG A 359 12.07 20.17 20.21
C ARG A 359 13.49 19.63 20.38
N ALA A 360 14.19 19.34 19.28
CA ALA A 360 15.57 18.84 19.31
C ALA A 360 16.56 19.89 19.85
N ALA A 361 16.27 21.19 19.66
CA ALA A 361 17.08 22.29 20.19
C ALA A 361 17.01 22.42 21.73
N GLY A 362 16.04 21.77 22.38
CA GLY A 362 15.76 21.92 23.82
C GLY A 362 15.13 23.29 24.15
N PRO A 363 14.43 23.41 25.29
CA PRO A 363 14.02 24.71 25.81
C PRO A 363 15.21 25.57 26.25
#